data_AF-A0A835S142-F1
#
_entry.id   AF-A0A835S142-F1
#
_cell.length_a   1.000
_cell.length_b   1.000
_cell.length_c   1.000
_cell.angle_alpha   90.00
_cell.angle_beta   90.00
_cell.angle_gamma   90.00
#
_symmetry.space_group_name_H-M   'P 1'
#
loop_
_entity.id
_entity.type
_entity.pdbx_description
1 polymer ?
#
loop_
_entity_poly.entity_id
_entity_poly.type
_entity_poly.pdbx_seq_one_letter_code
_entity_poly.pdbx_strand_id
1 'polypeptide(L)'
;MRAGEDPCCLVDFWMQNTLEEGPEIMDLEVGGHLFDFLFAAQDASTSSLLWAVALLDSHPEVLRRVRAEVSALWSPEYGEPISTEKLREMKYTEAVVREVLRYRPPATMGFPDPERFEPDRFLEERQEDRLYKRHFLAFGAGPHQCVGQRYAVNHLVIFVALFVSLLDFRRHRTDGCDEIAYVPTIVPKDDCTVLLSKRCEEKPSSSLGRRRDFEQRRALAKGR
;
A
#
# COMPACT_ATOMS: atom_id res chain seq x y z
N MET A 1 26.67 3.07 14.08
CA MET A 1 26.29 3.61 15.43
C MET A 1 27.49 3.79 16.39
N ARG A 2 28.11 2.74 16.96
CA ARG A 2 29.36 2.90 17.79
C ARG A 2 30.56 3.51 17.04
N ALA A 3 30.53 3.48 15.71
CA ALA A 3 31.56 4.04 14.83
C ALA A 3 31.22 5.44 14.29
N GLY A 4 30.16 6.11 14.77
CA GLY A 4 29.77 7.46 14.32
C GLY A 4 29.04 7.52 12.97
N GLU A 5 28.56 6.37 12.47
CA GLU A 5 27.73 6.30 11.27
C GLU A 5 26.32 6.82 11.51
N ASP A 6 25.73 7.44 10.49
CA ASP A 6 24.33 7.84 10.47
C ASP A 6 23.39 6.63 10.68
N PRO A 7 22.23 6.81 11.33
CA PRO A 7 21.31 5.72 11.60
C PRO A 7 20.66 5.23 10.31
N CYS A 8 20.69 3.91 10.09
CA CYS A 8 20.16 3.28 8.87
C CYS A 8 18.70 2.83 9.02
N CYS A 9 18.21 2.73 10.26
CA CYS A 9 16.83 2.38 10.56
C CYS A 9 16.31 3.11 11.81
N LEU A 10 15.00 3.01 12.08
CA LEU A 10 14.38 3.63 13.25
C LEU A 10 15.01 3.16 14.57
N VAL A 11 15.38 1.89 14.63
CA VAL A 11 16.02 1.29 15.81
C VAL A 11 17.37 1.94 16.05
N ASP A 12 18.20 2.09 15.01
CA ASP A 12 19.46 2.82 15.11
C ASP A 12 19.20 4.23 15.62
N PHE A 13 18.28 4.96 15.00
CA PHE A 13 17.98 6.34 15.38
C PHE A 13 17.58 6.50 16.87
N TRP A 14 16.83 5.56 17.45
CA TRP A 14 16.48 5.61 18.88
C TRP A 14 17.58 5.12 19.81
N MET A 15 18.29 4.07 19.42
CA MET A 15 19.39 3.54 20.21
C MET A 15 20.51 4.58 20.40
N GLN A 16 20.56 5.61 19.56
CA GLN A 16 21.48 6.74 19.66
C GLN A 16 21.47 7.37 21.07
N ASN A 17 20.29 7.69 21.62
CA ASN A 17 20.17 8.28 22.95
C ASN A 17 20.39 7.26 24.07
N THR A 18 19.91 6.02 23.91
CA THR A 18 20.06 4.95 24.91
C THR A 18 21.52 4.55 25.11
N LEU A 19 22.34 4.63 24.06
CA LEU A 19 23.78 4.38 24.13
C LEU A 19 24.54 5.48 24.89
N GLU A 20 24.00 6.71 24.97
CA GLU A 20 24.59 7.81 25.75
C GLU A 20 24.32 7.68 27.25
N GLU A 21 23.18 7.09 27.64
CA GLU A 21 22.76 6.95 29.05
C GLU A 21 23.34 5.72 29.78
N GLY A 22 23.95 4.77 29.06
CA GLY A 22 24.71 3.64 29.61
C GLY A 22 24.05 2.26 29.44
N PRO A 23 24.84 1.17 29.51
CA PRO A 23 24.44 -0.17 29.07
C PRO A 23 23.51 -0.95 30.02
N GLU A 24 23.04 -0.38 31.13
CA GLU A 24 22.25 -1.12 32.13
C GLU A 24 20.74 -1.21 31.81
N ILE A 25 20.23 -0.43 30.86
CA ILE A 25 18.80 -0.40 30.44
C ILE A 25 18.51 -1.39 29.27
N MET A 26 19.52 -2.13 28.82
CA MET A 26 19.80 -2.24 27.39
C MET A 26 19.03 -3.29 26.56
N ASP A 27 18.42 -4.33 27.15
CA ASP A 27 17.87 -5.44 26.34
C ASP A 27 16.34 -5.60 26.42
N LEU A 28 15.75 -5.64 27.63
CA LEU A 28 14.32 -5.94 27.78
C LEU A 28 13.41 -4.77 27.40
N GLU A 29 13.79 -3.55 27.78
CA GLU A 29 13.00 -2.34 27.49
C GLU A 29 13.05 -1.99 26.00
N VAL A 30 14.25 -2.04 25.40
CA VAL A 30 14.42 -1.91 23.96
C VAL A 30 13.64 -3.00 23.22
N GLY A 31 13.74 -4.26 23.65
CA GLY A 31 12.96 -5.36 23.09
C GLY A 31 11.45 -5.14 23.20
N GLY A 32 10.98 -4.59 24.33
CA GLY A 32 9.59 -4.21 24.56
C GLY A 32 9.10 -3.14 23.58
N HIS A 33 9.86 -2.04 23.43
CA HIS A 33 9.52 -1.00 22.46
C HIS A 33 9.51 -1.53 21.03
N LEU A 34 10.51 -2.32 20.64
CA LEU A 34 10.52 -2.95 19.31
C LEU A 34 9.28 -3.80 19.07
N PHE A 35 8.88 -4.59 20.07
CA PHE A 35 7.66 -5.39 20.01
C PHE A 35 6.41 -4.51 19.88
N ASP A 36 6.30 -3.43 20.66
CA ASP A 36 5.17 -2.49 20.58
C ASP A 36 5.03 -1.88 19.17
N PHE A 37 6.15 -1.48 18.55
CA PHE A 37 6.13 -0.92 17.19
C PHE A 37 5.77 -1.94 16.13
N LEU A 38 6.31 -3.16 16.22
CA LEU A 38 5.98 -4.25 15.30
C LEU A 38 4.49 -4.60 15.41
N PHE A 39 3.98 -4.74 16.63
CA PHE A 39 2.57 -5.04 16.89
C PHE A 39 1.67 -3.93 16.36
N ALA A 40 1.98 -2.66 16.64
CA ALA A 40 1.20 -1.52 16.17
C ALA A 40 1.16 -1.39 14.63
N ALA A 41 2.26 -1.70 13.95
CA ALA A 41 2.37 -1.53 12.50
C ALA A 41 1.74 -2.69 11.70
N GLN A 42 1.80 -3.93 12.20
CA GLN A 42 1.52 -5.12 11.42
C GLN A 42 0.04 -5.30 11.08
N ASP A 43 -0.84 -5.31 12.08
CA ASP A 43 -2.26 -5.64 11.86
C ASP A 43 -3.00 -4.53 11.11
N ALA A 44 -2.67 -3.26 11.40
CA ALA A 44 -3.28 -2.11 10.74
C ALA A 44 -2.84 -2.00 9.26
N SER A 45 -1.56 -2.25 8.97
CA SER A 45 -1.05 -2.22 7.60
C SER A 45 -1.62 -3.39 6.78
N THR A 46 -1.60 -4.61 7.33
CA THR A 46 -2.16 -5.81 6.65
C THR A 46 -3.62 -5.60 6.29
N SER A 47 -4.43 -5.14 7.25
CA SER A 47 -5.84 -4.79 7.02
C SER A 47 -6.01 -3.77 5.89
N SER A 48 -5.25 -2.68 5.92
CA SER A 48 -5.32 -1.61 4.91
C SER A 48 -4.93 -2.13 3.52
N LEU A 49 -3.94 -3.02 3.43
CA LEU A 49 -3.51 -3.66 2.19
C LEU A 49 -4.60 -4.57 1.61
N LEU A 50 -5.24 -5.40 2.43
CA LEU A 50 -6.34 -6.27 2.00
C LEU A 50 -7.52 -5.45 1.47
N TRP A 51 -7.88 -4.36 2.15
CA TRP A 51 -8.93 -3.45 1.69
C TRP A 51 -8.52 -2.72 0.41
N ALA A 52 -7.26 -2.30 0.26
CA ALA A 52 -6.78 -1.69 -0.97
C ALA A 52 -6.96 -2.64 -2.17
N VAL A 53 -6.58 -3.91 -2.01
CA VAL A 53 -6.75 -4.92 -3.08
C VAL A 53 -8.23 -5.18 -3.38
N ALA A 54 -9.07 -5.35 -2.35
CA ALA A 54 -10.50 -5.56 -2.51
C ALA A 54 -11.21 -4.36 -3.21
N LEU A 55 -10.85 -3.13 -2.83
CA LEU A 55 -11.44 -1.92 -3.36
C LEU A 55 -10.96 -1.62 -4.78
N LEU A 56 -9.70 -1.91 -5.10
CA LEU A 56 -9.20 -1.75 -6.47
C LEU A 56 -9.82 -2.78 -7.43
N ASP A 57 -10.03 -4.02 -7.02
CA ASP A 57 -10.71 -5.04 -7.83
C ASP A 57 -12.17 -4.67 -8.13
N SER A 58 -12.88 -4.13 -7.12
CA SER A 58 -14.28 -3.71 -7.24
C SER A 58 -14.48 -2.37 -7.97
N HIS A 59 -13.42 -1.58 -8.19
CA HIS A 59 -13.47 -0.28 -8.86
C HIS A 59 -12.51 -0.22 -10.07
N PRO A 60 -12.86 -0.84 -11.22
CA PRO A 60 -11.99 -0.91 -12.39
C PRO A 60 -11.52 0.46 -12.92
N GLU A 61 -12.37 1.49 -12.83
CA GLU A 61 -12.00 2.85 -13.24
C GLU A 61 -10.95 3.48 -12.33
N VAL A 62 -11.03 3.22 -11.01
CA VAL A 62 -10.00 3.67 -10.06
C VAL A 62 -8.70 2.93 -10.35
N LEU A 63 -8.74 1.60 -10.50
CA LEU A 63 -7.56 0.80 -10.83
C LEU A 63 -6.90 1.25 -12.15
N ARG A 64 -7.69 1.55 -13.18
CA ARG A 64 -7.19 2.06 -14.46
C ARG A 64 -6.47 3.40 -14.30
N ARG A 65 -7.02 4.32 -13.50
CA ARG A 65 -6.40 5.63 -13.22
C ARG A 65 -5.11 5.49 -12.42
N VAL A 66 -5.08 4.63 -11.40
CA VAL A 66 -3.84 4.34 -10.63
C VAL A 66 -2.76 3.78 -11.57
N ARG A 67 -3.10 2.78 -12.38
CA ARG A 67 -2.15 2.20 -13.34
C ARG A 67 -1.62 3.23 -14.33
N ALA A 68 -2.49 4.10 -14.86
CA ALA A 68 -2.08 5.17 -15.75
C ALA A 68 -1.10 6.15 -15.08
N GLU A 69 -1.41 6.63 -13.87
CA GLU A 69 -0.52 7.50 -13.10
C GLU A 69 0.84 6.84 -12.82
N VAL A 70 0.82 5.62 -12.28
CA VAL A 70 2.06 4.92 -11.91
C VAL A 70 2.92 4.65 -13.14
N SER A 71 2.34 4.16 -14.23
CA SER A 71 3.08 3.89 -15.48
C SER A 71 3.71 5.13 -16.12
N ALA A 72 3.15 6.33 -15.88
CA ALA A 72 3.71 7.59 -16.35
C ALA A 72 4.94 8.04 -15.54
N LEU A 73 5.05 7.61 -14.28
CA LEU A 73 6.10 8.01 -13.34
C LEU A 73 7.19 6.95 -13.15
N TRP A 74 6.82 5.67 -13.25
CA TRP A 74 7.69 4.55 -12.93
C TRP A 74 7.25 3.25 -13.64
N SER A 75 8.23 2.43 -14.03
CA SER A 75 8.01 1.09 -14.56
C SER A 75 8.96 0.09 -13.89
N PRO A 76 8.50 -1.14 -13.61
CA PRO A 76 9.35 -2.20 -13.09
C PRO A 76 10.48 -2.61 -14.04
N GLU A 77 10.38 -2.28 -15.35
CA GLU A 77 11.42 -2.62 -16.33
C GLU A 77 12.71 -1.80 -16.18
N TYR A 78 12.63 -0.62 -15.56
CA TYR A 78 13.81 0.26 -15.43
C TYR A 78 14.82 -0.24 -14.40
N GLY A 79 14.44 -1.15 -13.51
CA GLY A 79 15.31 -1.69 -12.46
C GLY A 79 15.64 -0.71 -11.33
N GLU A 80 15.15 0.53 -11.40
CA GLU A 80 15.31 1.54 -10.36
C GLU A 80 14.19 1.45 -9.31
N PRO A 81 14.49 1.59 -8.00
CA PRO A 81 13.49 1.76 -6.97
C PRO A 81 12.60 3.00 -7.20
N ILE A 82 11.39 3.00 -6.63
CA ILE A 82 10.54 4.19 -6.59
C ILE A 82 11.22 5.21 -5.66
N SER A 83 11.64 6.34 -6.22
CA SER A 83 12.27 7.41 -5.44
C SER A 83 11.23 8.21 -4.63
N THR A 84 11.69 8.96 -3.64
CA THR A 84 10.85 9.86 -2.84
C THR A 84 10.15 10.92 -3.67
N GLU A 85 10.79 11.40 -4.73
CA GLU A 85 10.24 12.40 -5.66
C GLU A 85 9.12 11.77 -6.48
N LYS A 86 9.35 10.58 -7.06
CA LYS A 86 8.33 9.84 -7.80
C LYS A 86 7.12 9.54 -6.90
N LEU A 87 7.36 9.15 -5.64
CA LEU A 87 6.31 8.88 -4.68
C LEU A 87 5.43 10.11 -4.38
N ARG A 88 6.02 11.30 -4.27
CA ARG A 88 5.29 12.56 -4.05
C ARG A 88 4.41 12.96 -5.24
N GLU A 89 4.78 12.55 -6.45
CA GLU A 89 4.00 12.81 -7.66
C GLU A 89 2.84 11.82 -7.86
N MET A 90 2.78 10.72 -7.11
CA MET A 90 1.68 9.73 -7.15
C MET A 90 0.43 10.22 -6.40
N LYS A 91 -0.05 11.43 -6.74
CA LYS A 91 -1.10 12.15 -6.00
C LYS A 91 -2.43 11.39 -5.99
N TYR A 92 -2.82 10.79 -7.11
CA TYR A 92 -4.05 10.00 -7.20
C TYR A 92 -3.93 8.68 -6.45
N THR A 93 -2.77 8.02 -6.51
CA THR A 93 -2.50 6.81 -5.73
C THR A 93 -2.52 7.10 -4.23
N GLU A 94 -1.96 8.23 -3.77
CA GLU A 94 -2.10 8.68 -2.38
C GLU A 94 -3.57 8.95 -2.02
N ALA A 95 -4.33 9.57 -2.92
CA ALA A 95 -5.76 9.81 -2.72
C ALA A 95 -6.56 8.50 -2.57
N VAL A 96 -6.22 7.46 -3.35
CA VAL A 96 -6.78 6.11 -3.21
C VAL A 96 -6.44 5.52 -1.84
N VAL A 97 -5.18 5.61 -1.40
CA VAL A 97 -4.76 5.12 -0.08
C VAL A 97 -5.53 5.83 1.05
N ARG A 98 -5.69 7.15 0.96
CA ARG A 98 -6.48 7.91 1.93
C ARG A 98 -7.95 7.50 1.93
N GLU A 99 -8.51 7.20 0.77
CA GLU A 99 -9.88 6.72 0.65
C GLU A 99 -10.06 5.30 1.20
N VAL A 100 -9.09 4.41 1.03
CA VAL A 100 -9.09 3.10 1.71
C VAL A 100 -9.16 3.30 3.23
N LEU A 101 -8.30 4.16 3.77
CA LEU A 101 -8.24 4.48 5.21
C LEU A 101 -9.49 5.19 5.73
N ARG A 102 -10.23 5.91 4.86
CA ARG A 102 -11.51 6.56 5.18
C ARG A 102 -12.68 5.60 5.12
N TYR A 103 -12.73 4.76 4.08
CA TYR A 103 -13.87 3.91 3.74
C TYR A 103 -13.97 2.69 4.64
N ARG A 104 -12.82 2.19 5.10
CA ARG A 104 -12.72 1.12 6.09
C ARG A 104 -11.83 1.59 7.24
N PRO A 105 -12.31 2.56 8.04
CA PRO A 105 -11.54 3.10 9.14
C PRO A 105 -11.75 2.25 10.40
N PRO A 106 -10.72 2.08 11.26
CA PRO A 106 -10.91 1.46 12.57
C PRO A 106 -11.90 2.23 13.47
N ALA A 107 -12.09 3.54 13.23
CA ALA A 107 -13.00 4.41 13.97
C ALA A 107 -13.96 5.15 13.03
N THR A 108 -15.21 5.36 13.45
CA THR A 108 -16.25 6.03 12.66
C THR A 108 -15.84 7.45 12.25
N MET A 109 -15.96 7.77 10.96
CA MET A 109 -15.62 9.09 10.40
C MET A 109 -16.83 9.79 9.80
N GLY A 110 -16.93 11.11 10.01
CA GLY A 110 -18.00 11.94 9.45
C GLY A 110 -17.63 12.56 8.09
N PHE A 111 -17.95 11.88 6.98
CA PHE A 111 -17.80 12.42 5.63
C PHE A 111 -19.14 12.47 4.91
N PRO A 112 -19.38 13.44 3.99
CA PRO A 112 -20.52 13.40 3.09
C PRO A 112 -20.47 12.15 2.21
N ASP A 113 -21.60 11.44 2.08
CA ASP A 113 -21.72 10.17 1.35
C ASP A 113 -20.65 9.13 1.77
N PRO A 114 -20.60 8.75 3.06
CA PRO A 114 -19.50 7.97 3.62
C PRO A 114 -19.40 6.56 3.02
N GLU A 115 -20.52 6.04 2.51
CA GLU A 115 -20.64 4.71 1.89
C GLU A 115 -20.08 4.64 0.47
N ARG A 116 -19.67 5.77 -0.12
CA ARG A 116 -19.13 5.81 -1.48
C ARG A 116 -17.60 5.87 -1.47
N PHE A 117 -16.96 4.89 -2.10
CA PHE A 117 -15.51 4.90 -2.36
C PHE A 117 -15.19 5.89 -3.50
N GLU A 118 -14.67 7.06 -3.14
CA GLU A 118 -14.40 8.17 -4.06
C GLU A 118 -13.05 8.85 -3.71
N PRO A 119 -11.94 8.38 -4.32
CA PRO A 119 -10.60 8.92 -4.08
C PRO A 119 -10.46 10.43 -4.38
N ASP A 120 -11.24 10.95 -5.33
CA ASP A 120 -11.18 12.37 -5.75
C ASP A 120 -11.46 13.35 -4.59
N ARG A 121 -12.02 12.89 -3.47
CA ARG A 121 -12.18 13.65 -2.21
C ARG A 121 -10.88 14.24 -1.67
N PHE A 122 -9.76 13.55 -1.88
CA PHE A 122 -8.44 13.96 -1.35
C PHE A 122 -7.57 14.69 -2.37
N LEU A 123 -8.06 14.90 -3.59
CA LEU A 123 -7.34 15.70 -4.58
C LEU A 123 -7.39 17.19 -4.24
N GLU A 124 -6.51 17.96 -4.89
CA GLU A 124 -6.31 19.39 -4.63
C GLU A 124 -7.59 20.22 -4.80
N GLU A 125 -8.54 19.77 -5.61
CA GLU A 125 -9.80 20.47 -5.86
C GLU A 125 -10.77 20.37 -4.68
N ARG A 126 -10.74 19.28 -3.91
CA ARG A 126 -11.71 19.00 -2.83
C ARG A 126 -11.08 19.03 -1.44
N GLN A 127 -9.90 18.43 -1.26
CA GLN A 127 -9.13 18.43 0.00
C GLN A 127 -9.99 18.14 1.25
N GLU A 128 -10.90 17.16 1.17
CA GLU A 128 -11.88 16.89 2.23
C GLU A 128 -11.23 16.44 3.54
N ASP A 129 -10.04 15.83 3.51
CA ASP A 129 -9.24 15.56 4.70
C ASP A 129 -8.80 16.83 5.44
N ARG A 130 -8.63 17.94 4.73
CA ARG A 130 -8.24 19.23 5.32
C ARG A 130 -9.45 20.02 5.76
N LEU A 131 -10.50 20.06 4.94
CA LEU A 131 -11.77 20.72 5.27
C LEU A 131 -12.43 20.07 6.49
N TYR A 132 -12.44 18.74 6.53
CA TYR A 132 -12.98 17.95 7.62
C TYR A 132 -11.87 17.31 8.47
N LYS A 133 -10.81 18.08 8.78
CA LYS A 133 -9.64 17.60 9.54
C LYS A 133 -10.00 16.88 10.86
N ARG A 134 -11.09 17.30 11.51
CA ARG A 134 -11.57 16.66 12.76
C ARG A 134 -12.38 15.38 12.53
N HIS A 135 -12.74 15.08 11.29
CA HIS A 135 -13.51 13.90 10.92
C HIS A 135 -12.64 12.81 10.29
N PHE A 136 -11.49 13.17 9.70
CA PHE A 136 -10.50 12.19 9.23
C PHE A 136 -9.57 11.75 10.38
N LEU A 137 -9.97 10.72 11.12
CA LEU A 137 -9.28 10.25 12.34
C LEU A 137 -8.58 8.90 12.18
N ALA A 138 -8.18 8.52 10.96
CA ALA A 138 -7.58 7.20 10.66
C ALA A 138 -6.29 6.99 11.47
N PHE A 139 -5.61 8.09 11.78
CA PHE A 139 -4.36 8.14 12.53
C PHE A 139 -4.54 8.81 13.89
N GLY A 140 -5.77 8.99 14.36
CA GLY A 140 -6.06 9.78 15.56
C GLY A 140 -5.76 11.27 15.40
N ALA A 141 -5.79 12.00 16.52
CA ALA A 141 -5.48 13.43 16.58
C ALA A 141 -4.92 13.81 17.95
N GLY A 142 -4.17 14.92 18.02
CA GLY A 142 -3.62 15.43 19.28
C GLY A 142 -2.35 14.72 19.74
N PRO A 143 -2.06 14.69 21.05
CA PRO A 143 -0.81 14.15 21.60
C PRO A 143 -0.55 12.67 21.30
N HIS A 144 -1.62 11.91 21.02
CA HIS A 144 -1.57 10.48 20.70
C HIS A 144 -1.87 10.19 19.22
N GLN A 145 -1.67 11.17 18.34
CA GLN A 145 -1.72 10.93 16.90
C GLN A 145 -0.65 9.89 16.51
N CYS A 146 -1.02 8.96 15.63
CA CYS A 146 -0.15 7.89 15.17
C CYS A 146 1.17 8.44 14.62
N VAL A 147 2.26 8.14 15.32
CA VAL A 147 3.63 8.51 14.93
C VAL A 147 4.03 7.87 13.59
N GLY A 148 3.44 6.72 13.25
CA GLY A 148 3.67 5.98 12.02
C GLY A 148 2.90 6.48 10.80
N GLN A 149 2.08 7.54 10.90
CA GLN A 149 1.20 7.97 9.81
C GLN A 149 1.90 8.13 8.45
N ARG A 150 3.02 8.86 8.42
CA ARG A 150 3.77 9.11 7.17
C ARG A 150 4.35 7.82 6.59
N TYR A 151 4.87 6.95 7.46
CA TYR A 151 5.36 5.64 7.06
C TYR A 151 4.24 4.79 6.47
N ALA A 152 3.09 4.70 7.15
CA ALA A 152 1.95 3.90 6.72
C ALA A 152 1.41 4.35 5.36
N VAL A 153 1.20 5.65 5.16
CA VAL A 153 0.72 6.18 3.87
C VAL A 153 1.73 5.89 2.76
N ASN A 154 3.01 6.19 2.97
CA ASN A 154 4.05 5.93 1.97
C ASN A 154 4.17 4.43 1.64
N HIS A 155 4.13 3.58 2.67
CA HIS A 155 4.19 2.13 2.52
C HIS A 155 3.00 1.61 1.69
N LEU A 156 1.78 2.09 1.97
CA LEU A 156 0.59 1.73 1.20
C LEU A 156 0.67 2.22 -0.25
N VAL A 157 1.14 3.45 -0.50
CA VAL A 157 1.29 3.98 -1.86
C VAL A 157 2.32 3.16 -2.65
N ILE A 158 3.48 2.87 -2.06
CA ILE A 158 4.51 2.02 -2.67
C ILE A 158 3.94 0.64 -2.98
N PHE A 159 3.24 0.02 -2.01
CA PHE A 159 2.62 -1.27 -2.21
C PHE A 159 1.63 -1.22 -3.38
N VAL A 160 0.70 -0.26 -3.39
CA VAL A 160 -0.30 -0.15 -4.46
C VAL A 160 0.39 0.04 -5.81
N ALA A 161 1.38 0.93 -5.89
CA ALA A 161 2.13 1.18 -7.12
C ALA A 161 2.83 -0.09 -7.65
N LEU A 162 3.51 -0.83 -6.78
CA LEU A 162 4.16 -2.09 -7.14
C LEU A 162 3.14 -3.17 -7.51
N PHE A 163 2.10 -3.35 -6.71
CA PHE A 163 1.07 -4.37 -6.87
C PHE A 163 0.36 -4.23 -8.21
N VAL A 164 -0.12 -3.03 -8.56
CA VAL A 164 -0.86 -2.81 -9.81
C VAL A 164 0.01 -2.84 -11.07
N SER A 165 1.32 -2.60 -10.91
CA SER A 165 2.31 -2.62 -12.00
C SER A 165 2.81 -4.03 -12.30
N LEU A 166 2.99 -4.85 -11.25
CA LEU A 166 3.56 -6.19 -11.38
C LEU A 166 2.49 -7.27 -11.61
N LEU A 167 1.25 -7.04 -11.17
CA LEU A 167 0.22 -8.08 -11.10
C LEU A 167 -1.06 -7.66 -11.80
N ASP A 168 -1.64 -8.63 -12.49
CA ASP A 168 -3.07 -8.70 -12.73
C ASP A 168 -3.69 -9.59 -11.66
N PHE A 169 -4.78 -9.10 -11.07
CA PHE A 169 -5.41 -9.73 -9.92
C PHE A 169 -6.92 -9.77 -10.11
N ARG A 170 -7.54 -10.79 -9.52
CA ARG A 170 -9.00 -10.92 -9.43
C ARG A 170 -9.36 -11.46 -8.06
N ARG A 171 -10.21 -10.76 -7.32
CA ARG A 171 -10.72 -11.27 -6.04
C ARG A 171 -11.73 -12.39 -6.27
N HIS A 172 -11.59 -13.48 -5.52
CA HIS A 172 -12.63 -14.50 -5.41
C HIS A 172 -13.69 -14.00 -4.43
N ARG A 173 -14.85 -13.59 -4.94
CA ARG A 173 -15.91 -13.00 -4.13
C ARG A 173 -16.87 -14.07 -3.63
N THR A 174 -17.10 -14.10 -2.33
CA THR A 174 -18.12 -14.92 -1.66
C THR A 174 -19.27 -14.04 -1.14
N ASP A 175 -20.37 -14.65 -0.71
CA ASP A 175 -21.49 -13.92 -0.12
C ASP A 175 -21.05 -13.20 1.16
N GLY A 176 -21.30 -11.89 1.23
CA GLY A 176 -20.88 -11.06 2.36
C GLY A 176 -19.38 -10.73 2.40
N CYS A 177 -18.65 -10.92 1.30
CA CYS A 177 -17.21 -10.64 1.22
C CYS A 177 -16.81 -9.21 1.63
N ASP A 178 -17.69 -8.22 1.42
CA ASP A 178 -17.41 -6.82 1.77
C ASP A 178 -17.85 -6.44 3.19
N GLU A 179 -18.42 -7.39 3.95
CA GLU A 179 -18.67 -7.24 5.38
C GLU A 179 -17.36 -7.24 6.16
N ILE A 180 -17.38 -6.56 7.31
CA ILE A 180 -16.20 -6.43 8.18
C ILE A 180 -16.17 -7.58 9.18
N ALA A 181 -15.05 -8.29 9.22
CA ALA A 181 -14.66 -9.10 10.37
C ALA A 181 -13.77 -8.28 11.31
N TYR A 182 -14.02 -8.40 12.61
CA TYR A 182 -13.23 -7.75 13.65
C TYR A 182 -12.21 -8.74 14.19
N VAL A 183 -10.94 -8.55 13.85
CA VAL A 183 -9.81 -9.40 14.23
C VAL A 183 -8.60 -8.50 14.42
N PRO A 184 -8.14 -8.31 15.66
CA PRO A 184 -7.63 -7.05 16.28
C PRO A 184 -7.91 -5.68 15.61
N THR A 185 -7.86 -5.61 14.29
CA THR A 185 -8.30 -4.56 13.38
C THR A 185 -9.52 -5.03 12.55
N ILE A 186 -9.83 -4.34 11.46
CA ILE A 186 -10.98 -4.64 10.58
C ILE A 186 -10.53 -5.21 9.25
N VAL A 187 -11.02 -6.37 8.84
CA VAL A 187 -10.63 -7.02 7.58
C VAL A 187 -11.87 -7.47 6.81
N PRO A 188 -11.76 -7.76 5.49
CA PRO A 188 -12.83 -8.41 4.76
C PRO A 188 -13.19 -9.76 5.38
N LYS A 189 -14.49 -10.05 5.53
CA LYS A 189 -15.00 -11.26 6.20
C LYS A 189 -14.58 -12.58 5.53
N ASP A 190 -14.25 -12.53 4.23
CA ASP A 190 -13.88 -13.70 3.42
C ASP A 190 -12.36 -13.86 3.24
N ASP A 191 -11.57 -13.21 4.09
CA ASP A 191 -10.10 -13.19 4.05
C ASP A 191 -9.50 -12.63 2.75
N CYS A 192 -10.32 -12.10 1.84
CA CYS A 192 -9.91 -11.51 0.56
C CYS A 192 -9.01 -12.46 -0.27
N THR A 193 -9.51 -13.65 -0.60
CA THR A 193 -8.79 -14.56 -1.49
C THR A 193 -8.66 -13.95 -2.90
N VAL A 194 -7.44 -13.91 -3.45
CA VAL A 194 -7.14 -13.26 -4.74
C VAL A 194 -6.35 -14.18 -5.66
N LEU A 195 -6.80 -14.28 -6.91
CA LEU A 195 -6.05 -14.91 -8.00
C LEU A 195 -5.05 -13.90 -8.56
N LEU A 196 -3.77 -14.29 -8.60
CA LEU A 196 -2.68 -13.43 -9.09
C LEU A 196 -2.07 -14.01 -10.35
N SER A 197 -1.74 -13.14 -11.30
CA SER A 197 -0.95 -13.47 -12.47
C SER A 197 0.04 -12.33 -12.76
N LYS A 198 1.21 -12.67 -13.30
CA LYS A 198 2.20 -11.67 -13.67
C LYS A 198 1.63 -10.79 -14.78
N ARG A 199 1.65 -9.47 -14.58
CA ARG A 199 1.27 -8.51 -15.60
C ARG A 199 2.36 -8.45 -16.67
N CYS A 200 2.00 -8.74 -17.91
CA CYS A 200 2.86 -8.49 -19.06
C CYS A 200 2.42 -7.17 -19.69
N GLU A 201 3.22 -6.12 -19.55
CA GLU A 201 3.10 -4.98 -20.47
C GLU A 201 3.56 -5.46 -21.84
N GLU A 202 2.62 -5.71 -22.75
CA GLU A 202 2.98 -5.84 -24.15
C GLU A 202 3.59 -4.53 -24.59
N LYS A 203 4.92 -4.49 -24.78
CA LYS A 203 5.53 -3.49 -25.64
C LYS A 203 4.74 -3.50 -26.95
N PRO A 204 4.39 -2.34 -27.55
CA PRO A 204 3.87 -2.33 -28.90
C PRO A 204 4.90 -3.05 -29.78
N SER A 205 4.61 -4.31 -30.11
CA SER A 205 5.57 -5.15 -30.79
C SER A 205 5.69 -4.61 -32.20
N SER A 206 6.90 -4.25 -32.62
CA SER A 206 7.23 -4.27 -34.04
C SER A 206 6.84 -5.66 -34.56
N SER A 207 5.84 -5.68 -35.42
CA SER A 207 4.98 -6.82 -35.73
C SER A 207 5.61 -7.87 -36.65
N LEU A 208 6.92 -8.10 -36.59
CA LEU A 208 7.61 -9.03 -37.52
C LEU A 208 8.35 -10.21 -36.89
N GLY A 209 8.60 -10.24 -35.58
CA GLY A 209 9.42 -11.31 -34.97
C GLY A 209 8.65 -12.50 -34.40
N ARG A 210 7.42 -12.29 -33.89
CA ARG A 210 6.79 -13.24 -32.96
C ARG A 210 6.02 -14.40 -33.60
N ARG A 211 5.73 -14.34 -34.90
CA ARG A 211 5.04 -15.45 -35.62
C ARG A 211 5.92 -16.67 -35.86
N ARG A 212 7.25 -16.51 -35.95
CA ARG A 212 8.17 -17.65 -36.20
C ARG A 212 8.41 -18.50 -34.97
N ASP A 213 8.46 -17.88 -33.78
CA ASP A 213 8.73 -18.58 -32.52
C ASP A 213 7.56 -19.46 -32.07
N PHE A 214 6.31 -19.04 -32.33
CA PHE A 214 5.13 -19.83 -31.95
C PHE A 214 4.97 -21.07 -32.85
N GLU A 215 5.28 -20.95 -34.14
CA GLU A 215 5.25 -22.08 -35.08
C GLU A 215 6.39 -23.07 -34.82
N GLN A 216 7.61 -22.59 -34.50
CA GLN A 216 8.73 -23.47 -34.12
C GLN A 216 8.48 -24.24 -32.82
N ARG A 217 7.92 -23.59 -31.79
CA ARG A 217 7.60 -24.26 -30.51
C ARG A 217 6.48 -25.30 -30.68
N ARG A 218 5.53 -25.07 -31.58
CA ARG A 218 4.44 -26.02 -31.87
C ARG A 218 4.91 -27.21 -32.72
N ALA A 219 5.92 -27.02 -33.57
CA ALA A 219 6.55 -28.11 -34.33
C ALA A 219 7.38 -29.04 -33.43
N LEU A 220 8.10 -28.50 -32.44
CA LEU A 220 8.88 -29.28 -31.48
C LEU A 220 8.02 -30.09 -30.50
N ALA A 221 6.81 -29.62 -30.18
CA ALA A 221 5.88 -30.32 -29.29
C ALA A 221 5.09 -31.46 -29.96
N LYS A 222 5.14 -31.60 -31.29
CA LYS A 222 4.45 -32.67 -32.05
C LYS A 222 5.39 -33.81 -32.48
N GLY A 223 6.65 -33.78 -32.05
CA GLY A 223 7.68 -34.74 -32.43
C GLY A 223 8.14 -35.70 -31.32
N ARG A 224 7.32 -35.92 -30.28
CA ARG A 224 7.55 -36.97 -29.27
C ARG A 224 6.33 -37.87 -29.16
#